data_AF-A0AA35RSH0-F1
#
_entry.id   AF-A0AA35RSH0-F1
#
_cell.length_a   1.000
_cell.length_b   1.000
_cell.length_c   1.000
_cell.angle_alpha   90.00
_cell.angle_beta   90.00
_cell.angle_gamma   90.00
#
_symmetry.space_group_name_H-M   'P 1'
#
loop_
_entity.id
_entity.type
_entity.pdbx_description
1 polymer ?
#
loop_
_entity_poly.entity_id
_entity_poly.type
_entity_poly.pdbx_seq_one_letter_code
_entity_poly.pdbx_strand_id
1 'polypeptide(L)'
;MTNVFVHVSPAVTLWGIRWFSTNEQGFPLCENPTAPGPHGCDHIGVNERLYHPMLAYLIWQATYIVVIFFWRKERIRERSYNTAYLYLAEETNNKRGMLYSMCSALGPRYCKLLYMAWHFVYTIGSLLIGYPSFHYPTFSVVLIAIMLMVAAYNGATYYMDLFNRQLTPNTIVYHQQ
;
A
#
# COMPACT_ATOMS: atom_id res chain seq x y z
N MET A 1 0.18 6.80 9.85
CA MET A 1 0.95 5.62 10.30
C MET A 1 0.26 4.30 10.02
N THR A 2 -1.04 4.17 10.29
CA THR A 2 -1.81 2.92 10.09
C THR A 2 -1.72 2.38 8.65
N ASN A 3 -1.71 3.26 7.65
CA ASN A 3 -1.72 2.84 6.25
C ASN A 3 -0.45 2.07 5.83
N VAL A 4 0.75 2.49 6.30
CA VAL A 4 2.00 1.83 5.87
C VAL A 4 2.18 0.47 6.55
N PHE A 5 1.78 0.35 7.82
CA PHE A 5 1.86 -0.92 8.56
C PHE A 5 0.94 -1.99 7.96
N VAL A 6 -0.24 -1.61 7.46
CA VAL A 6 -1.17 -2.52 6.76
C VAL A 6 -0.55 -3.13 5.50
N HIS A 7 0.47 -2.49 4.91
CA HIS A 7 1.21 -3.05 3.78
C HIS A 7 2.35 -3.99 4.19
N VAL A 8 2.88 -3.86 5.41
CA VAL A 8 3.97 -4.71 5.93
C VAL A 8 3.43 -6.02 6.51
N SER A 9 2.31 -5.98 7.24
CA SER A 9 1.80 -7.15 7.94
C SER A 9 1.55 -8.37 7.03
N PRO A 10 0.95 -8.24 5.82
CA PRO A 10 0.72 -9.40 4.97
C PRO A 10 2.05 -10.00 4.46
N ALA A 11 3.06 -9.18 4.21
CA ALA A 11 4.37 -9.64 3.76
C ALA A 11 5.09 -10.44 4.86
N VAL A 12 5.05 -9.95 6.11
CA VAL A 12 5.65 -10.64 7.26
C VAL A 12 4.92 -11.95 7.55
N THR A 13 3.57 -11.94 7.55
CA THR A 13 2.77 -13.15 7.74
C THR A 13 3.04 -14.18 6.66
N LEU A 14 3.06 -13.76 5.39
CA LEU A 14 3.36 -14.66 4.27
C LEU A 14 4.78 -15.23 4.37
N TRP A 15 5.78 -14.44 4.75
CA TRP A 15 7.15 -14.94 4.95
C TRP A 15 7.21 -16.00 6.06
N GLY A 16 6.54 -15.75 7.19
CA GLY A 16 6.44 -16.72 8.29
C GLY A 16 5.82 -18.04 7.84
N ILE A 17 4.64 -17.99 7.21
CA ILE A 17 3.96 -19.19 6.72
C ILE A 17 4.80 -19.89 5.65
N ARG A 18 5.39 -19.13 4.72
CA ARG A 18 6.15 -19.68 3.58
C ARG A 18 7.37 -20.50 3.99
N TRP A 19 8.10 -20.04 5.01
CA TRP A 19 9.41 -20.60 5.37
C TRP A 19 9.39 -21.44 6.64
N PHE A 20 8.39 -21.27 7.51
CA PHE A 20 8.36 -21.91 8.83
C PHE A 20 7.09 -22.72 9.11
N SER A 21 6.09 -22.74 8.22
CA SER A 21 4.91 -23.59 8.42
C SER A 21 5.24 -25.07 8.20
N THR A 22 4.65 -25.92 9.02
CA THR A 22 4.59 -27.37 8.82
C THR A 22 3.15 -27.83 8.64
N ASN A 23 2.94 -28.97 7.98
CA ASN A 23 1.59 -29.53 7.78
C ASN A 23 0.87 -29.83 9.11
N GLU A 24 1.62 -30.13 10.17
CA GLU A 24 1.09 -30.42 11.49
C GLU A 24 0.56 -29.17 12.23
N GLN A 25 1.04 -27.97 11.86
CA GLN A 25 0.63 -26.71 12.48
C GLN A 25 -0.72 -26.19 11.98
N GLY A 26 -1.34 -26.84 10.99
CA GLY A 26 -2.66 -26.46 10.48
C GLY A 26 -2.68 -25.23 9.58
N PHE A 27 -1.51 -24.80 9.07
CA PHE A 27 -1.39 -23.68 8.12
C PHE A 27 -0.86 -24.17 6.75
N PRO A 28 -1.63 -24.96 5.99
CA PRO A 28 -1.19 -25.43 4.67
C PRO A 28 -1.10 -24.24 3.70
N LEU A 29 0.09 -24.04 3.12
CA LEU A 29 0.33 -22.98 2.13
C LEU A 29 -0.14 -23.38 0.72
N CYS A 30 -0.08 -24.68 0.40
CA CYS A 30 -0.49 -25.24 -0.88
C CYS A 30 -1.27 -26.54 -0.68
N GLU A 31 -2.08 -26.87 -1.66
CA GLU A 31 -2.72 -28.17 -1.77
C GLU A 31 -1.67 -29.19 -2.22
N ASN A 32 -1.50 -30.28 -1.47
CA ASN A 32 -0.51 -31.35 -1.75
C ASN A 32 0.96 -30.89 -1.74
N PRO A 33 1.54 -30.59 -0.57
CA PRO A 33 2.95 -30.24 -0.46
C PRO A 33 3.86 -31.41 -0.92
N THR A 34 4.84 -31.10 -1.76
CA THR A 34 5.77 -32.09 -2.34
C THR A 34 6.82 -32.58 -1.35
N ALA A 35 7.02 -31.87 -0.25
CA ALA A 35 7.96 -32.17 0.83
C ALA A 35 7.49 -31.49 2.13
N PRO A 36 7.87 -32.01 3.30
CA PRO A 36 7.68 -31.29 4.56
C PRO A 36 8.56 -30.03 4.61
N GLY A 37 8.06 -28.97 5.24
CA GLY A 37 8.81 -27.73 5.47
C GLY A 37 8.90 -26.82 4.23
N PRO A 38 9.93 -25.95 4.14
CA PRO A 38 9.96 -24.83 3.22
C PRO A 38 10.05 -25.21 1.73
N HIS A 39 10.26 -26.48 1.39
CA HIS A 39 10.35 -26.93 -0.01
C HIS A 39 9.07 -27.60 -0.50
N GLY A 40 8.01 -27.64 0.32
CA GLY A 40 6.76 -28.31 -0.04
C GLY A 40 5.91 -27.61 -1.10
N CYS A 41 6.07 -26.30 -1.27
CA CYS A 41 5.20 -25.49 -2.12
C CYS A 41 5.96 -24.70 -3.20
N ASP A 42 7.13 -25.22 -3.61
CA ASP A 42 7.94 -24.57 -4.65
C ASP A 42 7.28 -24.61 -6.04
N HIS A 43 6.29 -25.50 -6.23
CA HIS A 43 5.50 -25.65 -7.45
C HIS A 43 4.46 -24.55 -7.67
N ILE A 44 4.14 -23.73 -6.66
CA ILE A 44 3.21 -22.60 -6.83
C ILE A 44 3.77 -21.70 -7.93
N GLY A 45 3.01 -21.50 -9.01
CA GLY A 45 3.48 -20.83 -10.20
C GLY A 45 3.08 -19.37 -10.27
N VAL A 46 3.15 -18.83 -11.48
CA VAL A 46 2.76 -17.45 -11.81
C VAL A 46 1.24 -17.29 -11.76
N ASN A 47 0.45 -18.35 -12.03
CA ASN A 47 -1.00 -18.26 -12.06
C ASN A 47 -1.57 -17.92 -10.68
N GLU A 48 -1.11 -18.63 -9.65
CA GLU A 48 -1.57 -18.48 -8.28
C GLU A 48 -1.16 -17.14 -7.67
N ARG A 49 -0.01 -16.59 -8.10
CA ARG A 49 0.57 -15.39 -7.50
C ARG A 49 0.33 -14.10 -8.28
N LEU A 50 0.14 -14.19 -9.59
CA LEU A 50 -0.09 -13.04 -10.46
C LEU A 50 -1.54 -13.04 -10.95
N TYR A 51 -2.00 -14.12 -11.57
CA TYR A 51 -3.28 -14.13 -12.26
C TYR A 51 -4.49 -14.06 -11.30
N HIS A 52 -4.57 -14.95 -10.31
CA HIS A 52 -5.69 -14.94 -9.37
C HIS A 52 -5.77 -13.66 -8.52
N PRO A 53 -4.66 -13.14 -7.96
CA PRO A 53 -4.69 -11.87 -7.23
C PRO A 53 -5.01 -10.68 -8.15
N MET A 54 -4.55 -10.70 -9.40
CA MET A 54 -4.89 -9.66 -10.38
C MET A 54 -6.39 -9.65 -10.70
N LEU A 55 -7.00 -10.83 -10.88
CA LEU A 55 -8.44 -10.92 -11.12
C LEU A 55 -9.24 -10.34 -9.94
N ALA A 56 -8.89 -10.73 -8.71
CA ALA A 56 -9.50 -10.18 -7.51
C ALA A 56 -9.30 -8.66 -7.41
N TYR A 57 -8.10 -8.17 -7.73
CA TYR A 57 -7.80 -6.74 -7.76
C TYR A 57 -8.65 -6.00 -8.81
N LEU A 58 -8.80 -6.54 -10.02
CA LEU A 58 -9.61 -5.91 -11.07
C LEU A 58 -11.08 -5.81 -10.69
N ILE A 59 -11.63 -6.84 -10.03
CA ILE A 59 -13.00 -6.81 -9.50
C ILE A 59 -13.13 -5.72 -8.43
N TRP A 60 -12.18 -5.67 -7.50
CA TRP A 60 -12.14 -4.63 -6.47
C TRP A 60 -12.00 -3.23 -7.07
N GLN A 61 -11.10 -3.05 -8.04
CA GLN A 61 -10.83 -1.79 -8.72
C GLN A 61 -12.07 -1.30 -9.49
N ALA A 62 -12.75 -2.18 -10.22
CA ALA A 62 -13.99 -1.86 -10.91
C ALA A 62 -15.10 -1.43 -9.93
N THR A 63 -15.25 -2.18 -8.83
CA THR A 63 -16.22 -1.86 -7.78
C THR A 63 -15.91 -0.50 -7.15
N TYR A 64 -14.64 -0.23 -6.85
CA TYR A 64 -14.19 1.05 -6.31
C TYR A 64 -14.53 2.21 -7.24
N ILE A 65 -14.26 2.07 -8.55
CA ILE A 65 -14.59 3.08 -9.55
C ILE A 65 -16.08 3.39 -9.52
N VAL A 66 -16.93 2.37 -9.56
CA VAL A 66 -18.39 2.51 -9.56
C VAL A 66 -18.87 3.20 -8.27
N VAL A 67 -18.45 2.70 -7.11
CA VAL A 67 -18.92 3.20 -5.82
C VAL A 67 -18.46 4.64 -5.56
N ILE A 68 -17.19 4.95 -5.80
CA ILE A 68 -16.61 6.25 -5.44
C ILE A 68 -16.95 7.32 -6.48
N PHE A 69 -16.82 7.02 -7.77
CA PHE A 69 -16.99 8.05 -8.80
C PHE A 69 -18.42 8.23 -9.28
N PHE A 70 -19.27 7.21 -9.20
CA PHE A 70 -20.66 7.30 -9.64
C PHE A 70 -21.63 7.37 -8.46
N TRP A 71 -21.55 6.43 -7.52
CA TRP A 71 -22.59 6.32 -6.49
C TRP A 71 -22.43 7.32 -5.34
N ARG A 72 -21.21 7.48 -4.81
CA ARG A 72 -20.96 8.32 -3.63
C ARG A 72 -20.44 9.71 -3.95
N LYS A 73 -20.37 10.09 -5.23
CA LYS A 73 -19.84 11.37 -5.68
C LYS A 73 -20.49 12.57 -4.98
N GLU A 74 -21.81 12.57 -4.88
CA GLU A 74 -22.58 13.66 -4.28
C GLU A 74 -22.36 13.73 -2.77
N ARG A 75 -22.46 12.59 -2.09
CA ARG A 75 -22.20 12.48 -0.65
C ARG A 75 -20.76 12.85 -0.26
N ILE A 76 -19.77 12.51 -1.09
CA ILE A 76 -18.36 12.89 -0.90
C ILE A 76 -18.20 14.41 -0.99
N ARG A 77 -18.87 15.03 -1.98
CA ARG A 77 -18.87 16.49 -2.15
C ARG A 77 -19.57 17.20 -0.99
N GLU A 78 -20.72 16.70 -0.56
CA GLU A 78 -21.53 17.30 0.51
C GLU A 78 -20.87 17.22 1.89
N ARG A 79 -20.13 16.15 2.17
CA ARG A 79 -19.46 15.95 3.46
C ARG A 79 -17.99 16.36 3.48
N SER A 80 -17.48 16.94 2.40
CA SER A 80 -16.06 17.31 2.24
C SER A 80 -15.11 16.17 2.62
N TYR A 81 -15.44 14.94 2.21
CA TYR A 81 -14.59 13.79 2.56
C TYR A 81 -13.28 13.86 1.78
N ASN A 82 -12.16 13.96 2.50
CA ASN A 82 -10.82 13.85 1.93
C ASN A 82 -10.56 12.41 1.48
N THR A 83 -10.80 12.17 0.20
CA THR A 83 -10.40 10.92 -0.44
C THR A 83 -8.89 10.94 -0.68
N ALA A 84 -8.26 9.75 -0.75
CA ALA A 84 -6.85 9.64 -1.09
C ALA A 84 -6.53 10.33 -2.43
N TYR A 85 -7.48 10.34 -3.37
CA TYR A 85 -7.42 11.13 -4.60
C TYR A 85 -7.30 12.63 -4.30
N LEU A 86 -8.22 13.21 -3.52
CA LEU A 86 -8.16 14.64 -3.17
C LEU A 86 -6.83 14.98 -2.49
N TYR A 87 -6.41 14.18 -1.51
CA TYR A 87 -5.18 14.43 -0.76
C TYR A 87 -3.90 14.34 -1.63
N LEU A 88 -3.81 13.37 -2.54
CA LEU A 88 -2.61 13.12 -3.36
C LEU A 88 -2.58 13.89 -4.69
N ALA A 89 -3.75 14.23 -5.24
CA ALA A 89 -3.88 14.85 -6.56
C ALA A 89 -4.28 16.33 -6.51
N GLU A 90 -5.07 16.77 -5.51
CA GLU A 90 -5.63 18.13 -5.46
C GLU A 90 -5.16 18.96 -4.24
N GLU A 91 -4.91 18.33 -3.09
CA GLU A 91 -4.84 19.00 -1.78
C GLU A 91 -3.47 18.90 -1.10
N THR A 92 -2.45 18.34 -1.76
CA THR A 92 -1.12 18.27 -1.15
C THR A 92 -0.58 19.70 -0.95
N ASN A 93 -0.63 20.19 0.28
CA ASN A 93 0.00 21.44 0.75
C ASN A 93 1.48 21.59 0.33
N ASN A 94 2.10 20.52 -0.16
CA ASN A 94 3.49 20.48 -0.57
C ASN A 94 3.73 20.50 -2.10
N LYS A 95 2.72 20.57 -2.99
CA LYS A 95 2.84 20.73 -4.48
C LYS A 95 4.01 19.98 -5.18
N ARG A 96 4.55 18.90 -4.60
CA ARG A 96 5.84 18.28 -4.97
C ARG A 96 5.71 16.79 -5.26
N GLY A 97 4.52 16.22 -5.11
CA GLY A 97 4.28 14.81 -5.44
C GLY A 97 4.32 14.58 -6.94
N MET A 98 4.91 13.46 -7.38
CA MET A 98 4.95 13.06 -8.79
C MET A 98 3.53 13.02 -9.40
N LEU A 99 2.57 12.46 -8.66
CA LEU A 99 1.18 12.38 -9.11
C LEU A 99 0.54 13.78 -9.29
N TYR A 100 0.79 14.70 -8.35
CA TYR A 100 0.33 16.09 -8.42
C TYR A 100 0.95 16.82 -9.63
N SER A 101 2.25 16.65 -9.87
CA SER A 101 2.95 17.25 -11.01
C SER A 101 2.35 16.78 -12.34
N MET A 102 2.17 15.47 -12.51
CA MET A 102 1.54 14.89 -13.69
C MET A 102 0.09 15.35 -13.85
N CYS A 103 -0.65 15.45 -12.74
CA CYS A 103 -2.01 16.00 -12.69
C CYS A 103 -2.08 17.46 -13.16
N SER A 104 -1.14 18.29 -12.69
CA SER A 104 -1.07 19.70 -13.06
C SER A 104 -0.75 19.90 -14.54
N ALA A 105 0.05 19.00 -15.13
CA ALA A 105 0.42 19.04 -16.54
C ALA A 105 -0.71 18.55 -17.47
N LEU A 106 -1.41 17.47 -17.10
CA LEU A 106 -2.47 16.87 -17.92
C LEU A 106 -3.84 17.53 -17.71
N GLY A 107 -4.03 18.23 -16.58
CA GLY A 107 -5.26 18.91 -16.22
C GLY A 107 -6.22 18.07 -15.36
N PRO A 108 -7.13 18.73 -14.62
CA PRO A 108 -7.94 18.11 -13.57
C PRO A 108 -8.90 17.03 -14.06
N ARG A 109 -9.28 17.06 -15.36
CA ARG A 109 -10.15 16.04 -15.96
C ARG A 109 -9.49 14.66 -15.99
N TYR A 110 -8.18 14.60 -16.22
CA TYR A 110 -7.45 13.33 -16.36
C TYR A 110 -6.83 12.85 -15.05
N CYS A 111 -6.81 13.68 -14.01
CA CYS A 111 -6.26 13.33 -12.71
C CYS A 111 -6.82 12.04 -12.11
N LYS A 112 -8.14 11.83 -12.21
CA LYS A 112 -8.79 10.62 -11.70
C LYS A 112 -8.31 9.38 -12.45
N LEU A 113 -8.23 9.46 -13.77
CA LEU A 113 -7.74 8.36 -14.59
C LEU A 113 -6.27 8.06 -14.30
N LEU A 114 -5.46 9.11 -14.17
CA LEU A 114 -4.05 8.99 -13.83
C LEU A 114 -3.85 8.33 -12.46
N TYR A 115 -4.63 8.73 -11.46
CA TYR A 115 -4.61 8.12 -10.13
C TYR A 115 -4.90 6.61 -10.20
N MET A 116 -5.92 6.21 -10.98
CA MET A 116 -6.26 4.80 -11.15
C MET A 116 -5.21 4.03 -11.95
N ALA A 117 -4.64 4.62 -12.98
CA ALA A 117 -3.55 4.03 -13.76
C ALA A 117 -2.30 3.84 -12.89
N TRP A 118 -1.97 4.82 -12.05
CA TRP A 118 -0.85 4.73 -11.10
C TRP A 118 -1.04 3.57 -10.13
N HIS A 119 -2.25 3.40 -9.58
CA HIS A 119 -2.57 2.26 -8.71
C HIS A 119 -2.41 0.93 -9.44
N PHE A 120 -2.86 0.84 -10.68
CA PHE A 120 -2.70 -0.38 -11.48
C PHE A 120 -1.23 -0.73 -11.73
N VAL A 121 -0.41 0.26 -12.10
CA VAL A 121 1.04 0.08 -12.29
C VAL A 121 1.71 -0.35 -10.99
N TYR A 122 1.36 0.30 -9.87
CA TYR A 122 1.87 -0.05 -8.55
C TYR A 122 1.50 -1.49 -8.15
N THR A 123 0.26 -1.93 -8.42
CA THR A 123 -0.18 -3.30 -8.17
C THR A 123 0.60 -4.31 -9.02
N ILE A 124 0.78 -4.06 -10.32
CA ILE A 124 1.59 -4.95 -11.18
C ILE A 124 3.02 -5.04 -10.62
N GLY A 125 3.65 -3.90 -10.33
CA GLY A 125 5.02 -3.88 -9.78
C GLY A 125 5.13 -4.64 -8.47
N SER A 126 4.13 -4.51 -7.58
CA SER A 126 4.09 -5.21 -6.31
C SER A 126 3.97 -6.73 -6.49
N LEU A 127 3.12 -7.19 -7.41
CA LEU A 127 2.98 -8.61 -7.73
C LEU A 127 4.25 -9.20 -8.35
N LEU A 128 4.91 -8.45 -9.24
CA LEU A 128 6.18 -8.84 -9.84
C LEU A 128 7.29 -8.98 -8.80
N ILE A 129 7.38 -8.06 -7.83
CA ILE A 129 8.32 -8.12 -6.70
C ILE A 129 7.95 -9.25 -5.73
N GLY A 130 6.66 -9.58 -5.61
CA GLY A 130 6.17 -10.68 -4.79
C GLY A 130 6.71 -12.05 -5.23
N TYR A 131 6.91 -12.25 -6.54
CA TYR A 131 7.41 -13.52 -7.08
C TYR A 131 8.80 -13.93 -6.53
N PRO A 132 9.87 -13.12 -6.67
CA PRO A 132 11.17 -13.46 -6.09
C PRO A 132 11.13 -13.48 -4.56
N SER A 133 10.30 -12.65 -3.92
CA SER A 133 10.11 -12.67 -2.46
C SER A 133 9.59 -14.02 -1.95
N PHE A 134 8.80 -14.73 -2.74
CA PHE A 134 8.29 -16.03 -2.36
C PHE A 134 9.29 -17.18 -2.53
N HIS A 135 10.20 -17.09 -3.51
CA HIS A 135 11.18 -18.15 -3.79
C HIS A 135 12.52 -17.96 -3.08
N TYR A 136 12.89 -16.72 -2.77
CA TYR A 136 14.19 -16.40 -2.18
C TYR A 136 14.00 -15.81 -0.78
N PRO A 137 14.36 -16.55 0.28
CA PRO A 137 14.11 -16.13 1.66
C PRO A 137 14.88 -14.85 1.99
N THR A 138 16.11 -14.73 1.50
CA THR A 138 16.97 -13.56 1.67
C THR A 138 16.40 -12.32 1.01
N PHE A 139 15.87 -12.43 -0.21
CA PHE A 139 15.21 -11.32 -0.89
C PHE A 139 13.99 -10.83 -0.12
N SER A 140 13.19 -11.76 0.41
CA SER A 140 12.01 -11.45 1.21
C SER A 140 12.35 -10.67 2.48
N VAL A 141 13.38 -11.11 3.22
CA VAL A 141 13.84 -10.43 4.44
C VAL A 141 14.34 -9.02 4.13
N VAL A 142 15.13 -8.85 3.07
CA VAL A 142 15.61 -7.52 2.64
C VAL A 142 14.44 -6.61 2.28
N LEU A 143 13.46 -7.11 1.52
CA LEU A 143 12.27 -6.34 1.14
C LEU A 143 11.47 -5.90 2.38
N ILE A 144 11.21 -6.81 3.31
CA ILE A 144 10.50 -6.52 4.56
C ILE A 144 11.26 -5.50 5.40
N ALA A 145 12.58 -5.63 5.53
CA ALA A 145 13.42 -4.68 6.25
C ALA A 145 13.33 -3.27 5.64
N ILE A 146 13.38 -3.16 4.30
CA ILE A 146 13.19 -1.89 3.59
C ILE A 146 11.82 -1.30 3.90
N MET A 147 10.75 -2.11 3.81
CA MET A 147 9.39 -1.64 4.10
C MET A 147 9.25 -1.16 5.56
N LEU A 148 9.85 -1.87 6.52
CA LEU A 148 9.87 -1.47 7.93
C LEU A 148 10.64 -0.16 8.16
N MET A 149 11.79 0.02 7.51
CA MET A 149 12.56 1.27 7.59
C MET A 149 11.75 2.44 7.03
N VAL A 150 11.09 2.25 5.88
CA VAL A 150 10.21 3.27 5.29
C VAL A 150 9.03 3.57 6.21
N ALA A 151 8.41 2.54 6.81
CA ALA A 151 7.31 2.72 7.76
C ALA A 151 7.75 3.51 9.01
N ALA A 152 8.91 3.17 9.57
CA ALA A 152 9.50 3.84 10.72
C ALA A 152 9.85 5.29 10.39
N TYR A 153 10.47 5.56 9.25
CA TYR A 153 10.79 6.91 8.78
C TYR A 153 9.54 7.77 8.64
N ASN A 154 8.54 7.29 7.90
CA ASN A 154 7.26 7.99 7.74
C ASN A 154 6.56 8.24 9.09
N GLY A 155 6.71 7.30 10.02
CA GLY A 155 6.20 7.43 11.37
C GLY A 155 6.86 8.51 12.19
N ALA A 156 8.19 8.49 12.23
CA ALA A 156 8.99 9.48 12.92
C ALA A 156 8.73 10.89 12.36
N THR A 157 8.72 11.05 11.04
CA THR A 157 8.42 12.35 10.40
C THR A 157 7.02 12.85 10.79
N TYR A 158 6.00 12.00 10.73
CA TYR A 158 4.65 12.38 11.14
C TYR A 158 4.57 12.79 12.62
N TYR A 159 5.25 12.04 13.50
CA TYR A 159 5.28 12.35 14.93
C TYR A 159 5.98 13.69 15.20
N MET A 160 7.11 13.96 14.53
CA MET A 160 7.81 15.23 14.63
C MET A 160 6.97 16.40 14.12
N ASP A 161 6.30 16.24 12.97
CA ASP A 161 5.40 17.27 12.42
C ASP A 161 4.22 17.56 13.36
N LEU A 162 3.64 16.52 13.96
CA LEU A 162 2.55 16.67 14.92
C LEU A 162 3.02 17.40 16.18
N PHE A 163 4.18 17.02 16.72
CA PHE A 163 4.77 17.65 17.89
C PHE A 163 5.10 19.13 17.63
N ASN A 164 5.71 19.44 16.49
CA ASN A 164 6.00 20.81 16.08
C ASN A 164 4.73 21.67 15.99
N ARG A 165 3.64 21.13 15.43
CA ARG A 165 2.33 21.80 15.33
C ARG A 165 1.63 22.00 16.67
N GLN A 166 1.90 21.15 17.67
CA GLN A 166 1.31 21.28 19.01
C GLN A 166 2.08 22.25 19.90
N LEU A 167 3.40 22.37 19.70
CA LEU A 167 4.24 23.30 20.46
C LEU A 167 4.13 24.74 19.96
N THR A 168 4.12 24.96 18.64
CA THR A 168 4.12 26.31 18.05
C THR A 168 2.96 27.23 18.46
N PRO A 169 1.71 26.76 18.68
CA PRO A 169 0.62 27.63 19.14
C PRO A 169 0.86 28.26 20.50
N ASN A 170 1.62 27.60 21.37
CA ASN A 170 1.87 28.06 22.74
C ASN A 170 3.14 28.92 22.86
N THR A 171 4.09 28.83 21.93
CA THR A 171 5.36 29.59 22.03
C THR A 171 5.26 31.02 21.50
N ILE A 172 4.29 31.33 20.64
CA ILE A 172 4.14 32.69 20.06
C ILE A 172 3.61 33.69 21.12
N VAL A 173 2.95 33.21 22.18
CA VAL A 173 2.41 34.07 23.24
C VAL A 173 3.49 34.53 24.23
N TYR A 174 4.59 33.79 24.41
CA TYR A 174 5.62 34.11 25.43
C TYR A 174 6.74 35.04 24.95
N HIS A 175 6.79 35.41 23.66
CA HIS A 175 7.78 36.37 23.14
C HIS A 175 7.22 37.78 22.91
N GLN A 176 6.00 38.07 23.41
CA GLN A 176 5.38 39.40 23.37
C GLN A 176 5.08 40.01 24.76
N GLN A 177 5.74 39.53 25.82
CA GLN A 177 5.75 40.19 27.13
C GLN A 177 7.17 40.61 27.49
#